data_AF-A0A7S3TPY5-F1
#
_entry.id   AF-A0A7S3TPY5-F1
#
_cell.length_a   1.000
_cell.length_b   1.000
_cell.length_c   1.000
_cell.angle_alpha   90.00
_cell.angle_beta   90.00
_cell.angle_gamma   90.00
#
_symmetry.space_group_name_H-M   'P 1'
#
loop_
_entity.id
_entity.type
_entity.pdbx_description
1 polymer ?
#
loop_
_entity_poly.entity_id
_entity_poly.type
_entity_poly.pdbx_seq_one_letter_code
_entity_poly.pdbx_strand_id
1 'polypeptide(L)'
;VRFCLKCVMALGRDVAGLPAEAKTLVLKEGAPVRVGRQHQGGYFENLLKHEQGSRYLCCVSRSHLELAPLPGEAPGCYQVTNSSANPIVVCGRDQVASKRLEQGQGDVIRPGQFIDFIAAGAAADAPVTYLRLALGAALPS
;
A
#
# COMPACT_ATOMS: atom_id res chain seq x y z
N VAL A 1 -11.72 11.55 -12.86
CA VAL A 1 -10.89 10.33 -12.96
C VAL A 1 -10.78 9.77 -11.55
N ARG A 2 -11.22 8.53 -11.33
CA ARG A 2 -11.08 7.87 -10.04
C ARG A 2 -9.69 7.24 -9.92
N PHE A 3 -9.14 7.21 -8.73
CA PHE A 3 -7.84 6.57 -8.45
C PHE A 3 -8.02 5.38 -7.53
N CYS A 4 -7.11 4.43 -7.60
CA CYS A 4 -7.09 3.26 -6.75
C CYS A 4 -5.67 2.85 -6.37
N LEU A 5 -5.55 2.14 -5.25
CA LEU A 5 -4.37 1.36 -4.94
C LEU A 5 -4.59 -0.08 -5.39
N LYS A 6 -3.78 -0.54 -6.34
CA LYS A 6 -3.80 -1.94 -6.81
C LYS A 6 -2.66 -2.71 -6.17
N CYS A 7 -2.94 -3.81 -5.50
CA CYS A 7 -1.92 -4.76 -5.13
C CYS A 7 -1.28 -5.34 -6.39
N VAL A 8 0.04 -5.20 -6.50
CA VAL A 8 0.85 -5.69 -7.62
C VAL A 8 1.90 -6.72 -7.19
N MET A 9 2.11 -6.85 -5.88
CA MET A 9 2.94 -7.89 -5.27
C MET A 9 2.39 -8.21 -3.88
N ALA A 10 2.30 -9.49 -3.57
CA ALA A 10 2.04 -10.02 -2.23
C ALA A 10 2.91 -11.27 -2.08
N LEU A 11 3.68 -11.35 -1.00
CA LEU A 11 4.67 -12.41 -0.85
C LEU A 11 4.01 -13.80 -0.82
N GLY A 12 4.51 -14.72 -1.66
CA GLY A 12 3.98 -16.06 -1.79
C GLY A 12 2.64 -16.18 -2.51
N ARG A 13 2.19 -15.14 -3.22
CA ARG A 13 0.93 -15.14 -3.98
C ARG A 13 1.10 -14.62 -5.40
N ASP A 14 0.55 -15.35 -6.37
CA ASP A 14 0.37 -14.81 -7.72
C ASP A 14 -0.78 -13.80 -7.72
N VAL A 15 -0.42 -12.51 -7.67
CA VAL A 15 -1.37 -11.40 -7.69
C VAL A 15 -1.93 -11.17 -9.10
N ALA A 16 -1.20 -11.57 -10.16
CA ALA A 16 -1.64 -11.37 -11.54
C ALA A 16 -2.93 -12.18 -11.82
N GLY A 17 -2.98 -13.42 -11.36
CA GLY A 17 -4.15 -14.30 -11.48
C GLY A 17 -5.37 -13.94 -10.63
N LEU A 18 -5.29 -12.94 -9.74
CA LEU A 18 -6.43 -12.54 -8.93
C LEU A 18 -7.46 -11.67 -9.68
N PRO A 19 -8.76 -11.80 -9.36
CA PRO A 19 -9.78 -10.84 -9.80
C PRO A 19 -9.41 -9.42 -9.41
N ALA A 20 -9.81 -8.42 -10.22
CA ALA A 20 -9.44 -7.03 -10.00
C ALA A 20 -9.95 -6.52 -8.64
N GLU A 21 -11.15 -6.93 -8.25
CA GLU A 21 -11.83 -6.55 -7.01
C GLU A 21 -11.10 -7.08 -5.77
N ALA A 22 -10.45 -8.25 -5.89
CA ALA A 22 -9.69 -8.87 -4.81
C ALA A 22 -8.32 -8.23 -4.57
N LYS A 23 -7.87 -7.34 -5.46
CA LYS A 23 -6.56 -6.68 -5.40
C LYS A 23 -6.62 -5.16 -5.56
N THR A 24 -7.80 -4.55 -5.50
CA THR A 24 -7.94 -3.11 -5.73
C THR A 24 -8.67 -2.43 -4.57
N LEU A 25 -8.10 -1.34 -4.07
CA LEU A 25 -8.72 -0.42 -3.12
C LEU A 25 -9.05 0.88 -3.85
N VAL A 26 -10.34 1.15 -4.03
CA VAL A 26 -10.80 2.42 -4.64
C VAL A 26 -10.61 3.56 -3.64
N LEU A 27 -9.97 4.64 -4.09
CA LEU A 27 -9.80 5.84 -3.30
C LEU A 27 -11.04 6.72 -3.44
N LYS A 28 -11.56 7.22 -2.32
CA LYS A 28 -12.69 8.16 -2.32
C LYS A 28 -12.22 9.51 -2.84
N GLU A 29 -13.00 10.12 -3.72
CA GLU A 29 -12.74 11.48 -4.18
C GLU A 29 -12.98 12.48 -3.05
N GLY A 30 -12.06 13.42 -2.86
CA GLY A 30 -12.21 14.54 -1.94
C GLY A 30 -12.14 14.21 -0.43
N ALA A 31 -11.94 12.94 -0.05
CA ALA A 31 -11.89 12.54 1.35
C ALA A 31 -10.66 11.65 1.65
N PRO A 32 -10.05 11.76 2.84
CA PRO A 32 -9.00 10.85 3.26
C PRO A 32 -9.47 9.39 3.30
N VAL A 33 -8.59 8.47 2.93
CA VAL A 33 -8.81 7.03 2.99
C VAL A 33 -7.83 6.40 3.96
N ARG A 34 -8.36 5.76 5.00
CA ARG A 34 -7.54 4.96 5.93
C ARG A 34 -7.35 3.57 5.37
N VAL A 35 -6.12 3.10 5.40
CA VAL A 35 -5.70 1.80 4.90
C VAL A 35 -5.18 0.96 6.06
N GLY A 36 -5.73 -0.23 6.26
CA GLY A 36 -5.36 -1.15 7.31
C GLY A 36 -6.44 -2.21 7.55
N ARG A 37 -6.13 -3.21 8.37
CA ARG A 37 -6.98 -4.41 8.55
C ARG A 37 -8.40 -4.10 9.04
N GLN A 38 -8.57 -3.01 9.79
CA GLN A 38 -9.89 -2.60 10.28
C GLN A 38 -10.72 -1.87 9.21
N HIS A 39 -10.07 -1.19 8.27
CA HIS A 39 -10.74 -0.37 7.25
C HIS A 39 -11.04 -1.15 5.96
N GLN A 40 -10.32 -2.24 5.71
CA GLN A 40 -10.53 -3.14 4.58
C GLN A 40 -10.66 -4.59 5.06
N GLY A 41 -11.80 -4.90 5.68
CA GLY A 41 -12.06 -6.22 6.25
C GLY A 41 -11.85 -7.35 5.23
N GLY A 42 -10.95 -8.28 5.56
CA GLY A 42 -10.64 -9.44 4.73
C GLY A 42 -9.73 -9.17 3.53
N TYR A 43 -9.41 -7.92 3.20
CA TYR A 43 -8.56 -7.58 2.05
C TYR A 43 -7.13 -8.09 2.24
N PHE A 44 -6.50 -7.73 3.37
CA PHE A 44 -5.12 -8.12 3.68
C PHE A 44 -5.03 -9.61 4.00
N GLU A 45 -6.01 -10.15 4.73
CA GLU A 45 -6.13 -11.59 5.00
C GLU A 45 -6.15 -12.36 3.69
N ASN A 46 -6.97 -11.94 2.71
CA ASN A 46 -7.02 -12.59 1.42
C ASN A 46 -5.67 -12.48 0.68
N LEU A 47 -5.06 -11.30 0.62
CA LEU A 47 -3.78 -11.06 -0.07
C LEU A 47 -2.62 -11.85 0.53
N LEU A 48 -2.57 -12.00 1.85
CA LEU A 48 -1.45 -12.59 2.57
C LEU A 48 -1.72 -14.00 3.11
N LYS A 49 -2.85 -14.65 2.78
CA LYS A 49 -3.20 -15.98 3.33
C LYS A 49 -2.23 -17.13 3.02
N HIS A 50 -1.36 -16.99 2.02
CA HIS A 50 -0.42 -18.06 1.64
C HIS A 50 0.76 -18.13 2.61
N GLU A 51 1.35 -19.33 2.75
CA GLU A 51 2.31 -19.70 3.81
C GLU A 51 3.44 -18.69 4.03
N GLN A 52 4.02 -18.13 2.96
CA GLN A 52 5.10 -17.16 3.08
C GLN A 52 4.64 -15.77 3.54
N GLY A 53 3.43 -15.36 3.15
CA GLY A 53 2.84 -14.05 3.43
C GLY A 53 2.10 -14.00 4.77
N SER A 54 1.56 -15.12 5.25
CA SER A 54 0.62 -15.17 6.38
C SER A 54 1.25 -14.67 7.68
N ARG A 55 2.54 -14.96 7.89
CA ARG A 55 3.34 -14.44 9.00
C ARG A 55 3.46 -12.91 9.03
N TYR A 56 3.31 -12.24 7.89
CA TYR A 56 3.38 -10.77 7.81
C TYR A 56 2.02 -10.09 8.00
N LEU A 57 0.93 -10.86 8.11
CA LEU A 57 -0.39 -10.29 8.40
C LEU A 57 -0.43 -9.57 9.75
N CYS A 58 0.37 -10.01 10.74
CA CYS A 58 0.52 -9.31 12.01
C CYS A 58 1.26 -7.97 11.89
N CYS A 59 2.04 -7.76 10.82
CA CYS A 59 2.71 -6.50 10.53
C CYS A 59 1.75 -5.44 9.95
N VAL A 60 0.62 -5.86 9.38
CA VAL A 60 -0.40 -4.91 8.92
C VAL A 60 -1.26 -4.45 10.11
N SER A 61 -1.03 -3.21 10.57
CA SER A 61 -1.88 -2.60 11.61
C SER A 61 -3.34 -2.42 11.20
N ARG A 62 -4.21 -2.24 12.20
CA ARG A 62 -5.64 -1.93 12.05
C ARG A 62 -5.88 -0.65 11.24
N SER A 63 -5.14 0.40 11.59
CA SER A 63 -4.96 1.63 10.81
C SER A 63 -3.47 1.74 10.50
N HIS A 64 -3.07 1.39 9.28
CA HIS A 64 -1.66 1.33 8.91
C HIS A 64 -1.19 2.66 8.33
N LEU A 65 -1.92 3.20 7.36
CA LEU A 65 -1.61 4.49 6.76
C LEU A 65 -2.90 5.24 6.41
N GLU A 66 -2.76 6.52 6.14
CA GLU A 66 -3.83 7.37 5.60
C GLU A 66 -3.37 8.00 4.29
N LEU A 67 -4.31 8.09 3.34
CA LEU A 67 -4.15 8.78 2.06
C LEU A 67 -5.10 9.97 2.04
N ALA A 68 -4.57 11.18 2.15
CA ALA A 68 -5.35 12.40 2.00
C ALA A 68 -5.13 12.99 0.60
N PRO A 69 -6.19 13.39 -0.13
CA PRO A 69 -6.03 14.15 -1.37
C PRO A 69 -5.18 15.41 -1.12
N LEU A 70 -4.33 15.78 -2.07
CA LEU A 70 -3.52 17.01 -2.00
C LEU A 70 -4.14 18.11 -2.88
N PRO A 71 -4.86 19.09 -2.30
CA PRO A 71 -5.37 20.23 -3.06
C PRO A 71 -4.20 21.05 -3.63
N GLY A 72 -4.33 21.50 -4.88
CA GLY A 72 -3.31 22.30 -5.56
C GLY A 72 -2.25 21.50 -6.33
N GLU A 73 -2.27 20.17 -6.20
CA GLU A 73 -1.45 19.26 -7.01
C GLU A 73 -2.25 18.68 -8.19
N ALA A 74 -1.56 18.00 -9.12
CA ALA A 74 -2.21 17.29 -10.22
C ALA A 74 -3.18 16.21 -9.71
N PRO A 75 -4.29 15.94 -10.41
CA PRO A 75 -5.24 14.91 -10.01
C PRO A 75 -4.57 13.55 -9.77
N GLY A 76 -4.92 12.91 -8.65
CA GLY A 76 -4.36 11.62 -8.27
C GLY A 76 -3.08 11.67 -7.45
N CYS A 77 -2.67 12.84 -6.98
CA CYS A 77 -1.63 12.97 -5.96
C CYS A 77 -2.25 12.92 -4.56
N TYR A 78 -1.63 12.15 -3.67
CA TYR A 78 -2.09 11.96 -2.30
C TYR A 78 -0.93 12.15 -1.32
N GLN A 79 -1.23 12.73 -0.16
CA GLN A 79 -0.37 12.68 1.00
C GLN A 79 -0.55 11.31 1.64
N VAL A 80 0.53 10.52 1.68
CA VAL A 80 0.62 9.30 2.47
C VAL A 80 1.14 9.66 3.83
N THR A 81 0.48 9.20 4.89
CA THR A 81 0.97 9.32 6.27
C THR A 81 0.99 7.93 6.90
N ASN A 82 2.15 7.46 7.35
CA ASN A 82 2.25 6.21 8.08
C ASN A 82 1.73 6.41 9.52
N SER A 83 0.75 5.61 9.92
CA SER A 83 0.22 5.58 11.30
C SER A 83 0.67 4.32 12.07
N SER A 84 1.28 3.36 11.38
CA SER A 84 1.76 2.09 11.93
C SER A 84 3.14 2.25 12.56
N ALA A 85 3.43 1.41 13.56
CA ALA A 85 4.79 1.18 14.04
C ALA A 85 5.63 0.41 13.01
N ASN A 86 5.00 -0.32 12.08
CA ASN A 86 5.71 -0.93 10.97
C ASN A 86 5.93 0.11 9.86
N PRO A 87 7.16 0.26 9.37
CA PRO A 87 7.50 1.23 8.34
C PRO A 87 6.91 0.85 6.98
N ILE A 88 6.66 1.85 6.16
CA ILE A 88 6.35 1.69 4.73
C ILE A 88 7.41 2.41 3.90
N VAL A 89 7.52 2.08 2.62
CA VAL A 89 8.39 2.78 1.68
C VAL A 89 7.55 3.31 0.52
N VAL A 90 7.69 4.60 0.22
CA VAL A 90 7.13 5.19 -1.00
C VAL A 90 8.22 5.12 -2.07
N CYS A 91 7.94 4.41 -3.16
CA CYS A 91 8.89 4.15 -4.23
C CYS A 91 8.46 4.85 -5.52
N GLY A 92 9.44 5.45 -6.21
CA GLY A 92 9.29 6.00 -7.55
C GLY A 92 8.92 4.95 -8.59
N ARG A 93 8.52 5.41 -9.79
CA ARG A 93 8.15 4.52 -10.90
C ARG A 93 9.30 3.62 -11.34
N ASP A 94 10.52 4.14 -11.31
CA ASP A 94 11.77 3.43 -11.60
C ASP A 94 12.32 2.63 -10.40
N GLN A 95 11.69 2.76 -9.23
CA GLN A 95 12.13 2.19 -7.95
C GLN A 95 13.55 2.61 -7.51
N VAL A 96 14.13 3.64 -8.15
CA VAL A 96 15.46 4.16 -7.79
C VAL A 96 15.34 5.12 -6.62
N ALA A 97 14.40 6.06 -6.71
CA ALA A 97 14.06 6.93 -5.60
C ALA A 97 13.08 6.23 -4.67
N SER A 98 13.44 6.10 -3.40
CA SER A 98 12.56 5.56 -2.38
C SER A 98 12.69 6.34 -1.08
N LYS A 99 11.58 6.53 -0.38
CA LYS A 99 11.55 7.17 0.94
C LYS A 99 10.85 6.26 1.93
N ARG A 100 11.61 5.83 2.94
CA ARG A 100 11.08 5.07 4.06
C ARG A 100 10.36 6.01 5.03
N LEU A 101 9.15 5.65 5.42
CA LEU A 101 8.29 6.41 6.33
C LEU A 101 8.11 5.61 7.62
N GLU A 102 8.69 6.13 8.69
CA GLU A 102 8.45 5.68 10.06
C GLU A 102 7.08 6.19 10.56
N GLN A 103 6.66 5.74 11.75
CA GLN A 103 5.38 6.16 12.33
C GLN A 103 5.28 7.69 12.43
N GLY A 104 4.14 8.24 11.98
CA GLY A 104 3.86 9.67 11.96
C GLY A 104 4.47 10.43 10.78
N GLN A 105 5.36 9.82 10.00
CA GLN A 105 5.96 10.45 8.83
C GLN A 105 5.06 10.35 7.59
N GLY A 106 5.24 11.29 6.67
CA GLY A 106 4.50 11.30 5.42
C GLY A 106 5.34 11.68 4.20
N ASP A 107 4.76 11.39 3.04
CA ASP A 107 5.29 11.79 1.73
C ASP A 107 4.18 11.89 0.69
N VAL A 108 4.51 12.48 -0.46
CA VAL A 108 3.59 12.55 -1.59
C VAL A 108 3.73 11.31 -2.44
N ILE A 109 2.60 10.64 -2.71
CA ILE A 109 2.51 9.61 -3.75
C ILE A 109 1.77 10.14 -4.97
N ARG A 110 2.29 9.79 -6.15
CA ARG A 110 1.80 10.21 -7.46
C ARG A 110 1.42 8.98 -8.30
N PRO A 111 0.57 9.12 -9.33
CA PRO A 111 0.21 8.00 -10.19
C PRO A 111 1.44 7.34 -10.82
N GLY A 112 1.48 6.00 -10.77
CA GLY A 112 2.61 5.18 -11.23
C GLY A 112 3.67 4.89 -10.15
N GLN A 113 3.54 5.45 -8.94
CA GLN A 113 4.38 5.14 -7.79
C GLN A 113 3.78 4.02 -6.92
N PHE A 114 4.59 3.54 -5.97
CA PHE A 114 4.27 2.38 -5.15
C PHE A 114 4.37 2.69 -3.66
N ILE A 115 3.58 1.97 -2.87
CA ILE A 115 3.70 1.87 -1.41
C ILE A 115 4.09 0.42 -1.09
N ASP A 116 5.28 0.25 -0.54
CA ASP A 116 5.79 -1.02 -0.06
C ASP A 116 5.58 -1.15 1.44
N PHE A 117 4.93 -2.24 1.83
CA PHE A 117 4.86 -2.67 3.20
C PHE A 117 6.06 -3.57 3.45
N ILE A 118 6.89 -3.17 4.40
CA ILE A 118 8.12 -3.86 4.72
C ILE A 118 8.10 -4.34 6.17
N ALA A 119 8.74 -5.47 6.43
CA ALA A 119 8.99 -5.96 7.76
C ALA A 119 10.51 -6.09 7.97
N ALA A 120 10.94 -6.05 9.23
CA ALA A 120 12.31 -6.44 9.56
C ALA A 120 12.57 -7.85 9.00
N GLY A 121 13.71 -8.03 8.33
CA GLY A 121 14.19 -9.36 7.97
C GLY A 121 14.52 -10.18 9.22
N ALA A 122 14.85 -11.46 9.05
CA ALA A 122 15.52 -12.19 10.12
C ALA A 122 16.78 -11.42 10.54
N ALA A 123 17.22 -11.54 11.80
CA ALA A 123 18.34 -10.73 12.30
C ALA A 123 19.56 -10.81 11.35
N ALA A 124 19.97 -9.65 10.81
CA ALA A 124 20.98 -9.39 9.77
C ALA A 124 20.52 -9.35 8.29
N ASP A 125 19.27 -9.67 7.97
CA ASP A 125 18.75 -9.58 6.60
C ASP A 125 18.15 -8.20 6.27
N ALA A 126 18.23 -7.84 4.98
CA ALA A 126 17.55 -6.69 4.41
C ALA A 126 16.03 -6.75 4.70
N PRO A 127 15.35 -5.58 4.83
CA PRO A 127 13.91 -5.56 5.05
C PRO A 127 13.17 -6.32 3.95
N VAL A 128 12.21 -7.15 4.35
CA VAL A 128 11.40 -7.94 3.43
C VAL A 128 10.19 -7.11 3.02
N THR A 129 10.04 -6.84 1.71
CA THR A 129 8.78 -6.32 1.16
C THR A 129 7.79 -7.47 1.05
N TYR A 130 6.68 -7.39 1.77
CA TYR A 130 5.68 -8.46 1.78
C TYR A 130 4.39 -8.10 1.04
N LEU A 131 4.17 -6.82 0.76
CA LEU A 131 3.03 -6.31 0.01
C LEU A 131 3.41 -5.01 -0.71
N ARG A 132 3.03 -4.87 -1.98
CA ARG A 132 3.19 -3.64 -2.77
C ARG A 132 1.86 -3.19 -3.35
N LEU A 133 1.54 -1.92 -3.12
CA LEU A 133 0.37 -1.26 -3.68
C LEU A 133 0.80 -0.20 -4.69
N ALA A 134 0.30 -0.26 -5.92
CA ALA A 134 0.54 0.72 -6.97
C ALA A 134 -0.60 1.73 -7.02
N LEU A 135 -0.28 3.02 -7.05
CA LEU A 135 -1.27 4.07 -7.29
C LEU A 135 -1.49 4.26 -8.79
N GLY A 136 -2.75 4.21 -9.22
CA GLY A 136 -3.09 4.44 -10.63
C GLY A 136 -4.55 4.86 -10.81
N ALA A 137 -4.90 5.16 -12.06
CA ALA A 137 -6.29 5.39 -12.43
C ALA A 137 -7.09 4.10 -12.26
N ALA A 138 -8.29 4.23 -11.68
CA ALA A 138 -9.27 3.15 -11.70
C ALA A 138 -9.80 3.01 -13.13
N LEU A 139 -9.94 1.77 -13.61
CA LEU A 139 -10.62 1.51 -14.88
C LEU A 139 -12.09 1.97 -14.78
N PRO A 140 -12.67 2.52 -15.87
CA PRO A 140 -14.10 2.77 -15.90
C PRO A 140 -14.84 1.45 -15.70
N SER A 141 -15.72 1.41 -14.69
CA SER A 141 -16.67 0.34 -14.41
C SER A 141 -17.71 0.23 -15.52
#